data_AF-A0A3D0SQV5-F1
#
_entry.id   AF-A0A3D0SQV5-F1
#
_cell.length_a   1.000
_cell.length_b   1.000
_cell.length_c   1.000
_cell.angle_alpha   90.00
_cell.angle_beta   90.00
_cell.angle_gamma   90.00
#
_symmetry.space_group_name_H-M   'P 1'
#
loop_
_entity.id
_entity.type
_entity.pdbx_description
1 polymer ?
#
loop_
_entity_poly.entity_id
_entity_poly.type
_entity_poly.pdbx_seq_one_letter_code
_entity_poly.pdbx_strand_id
1 'polypeptide(L)' 'EPPLAIIAEPQLYGERVRQARRRVQSRDPDAIIRNLSDLSLGAPIVHEEHGIGRYTGLQR' A
#
# COMPACT_ATOMS: atom_id res chain seq x y z
N GLU A 1 -41.23 -6.59 -30.41
CA GLU A 1 -40.23 -7.10 -29.44
C GLU A 1 -39.23 -5.99 -29.14
N PRO A 2 -38.74 -5.86 -27.90
CA PRO A 2 -37.72 -4.87 -27.59
C PRO A 2 -36.41 -5.20 -28.31
N PRO A 3 -35.61 -4.18 -28.70
CA PRO A 3 -34.33 -4.40 -29.35
C PRO A 3 -33.34 -5.08 -28.39
N LEU A 4 -32.49 -5.96 -28.93
CA LEU A 4 -31.42 -6.60 -28.18
C LEU A 4 -30.38 -5.54 -27.78
N ALA A 5 -30.02 -5.50 -26.50
CA ALA A 5 -28.99 -4.62 -25.97
C ALA A 5 -27.82 -5.45 -25.40
N ILE A 6 -26.59 -5.06 -25.75
CA ILE A 6 -25.36 -5.62 -25.18
C ILE A 6 -24.78 -4.61 -24.19
N ILE A 7 -24.63 -5.02 -22.95
CA ILE A 7 -24.06 -4.22 -21.87
C ILE A 7 -22.82 -4.96 -21.37
N ALA A 8 -21.66 -4.33 -21.44
CA ALA A 8 -20.42 -4.89 -20.91
C ALA A 8 -20.14 -4.34 -19.50
N GLU A 9 -19.21 -4.99 -18.80
CA GLU A 9 -18.87 -4.66 -17.42
C GLU A 9 -18.50 -3.18 -17.19
N PRO A 10 -17.80 -2.46 -18.09
CA PRO A 10 -17.48 -1.05 -17.89
C PRO A 10 -18.70 -0.13 -17.85
N GLN A 11 -19.78 -0.47 -18.57
CA GLN A 11 -21.03 0.33 -18.52
C GLN A 11 -21.76 0.17 -17.18
N LEU A 12 -21.53 -0.93 -16.46
CA LEU A 12 -22.17 -1.19 -15.16
C LEU A 12 -21.30 -0.70 -14.00
N TYR A 13 -19.98 -0.86 -14.10
CA TYR A 13 -19.06 -0.70 -12.97
C TYR A 13 -18.03 0.42 -13.17
N GLY A 14 -18.02 1.08 -14.33
CA GLY A 14 -17.02 2.09 -14.68
C GLY A 14 -15.60 1.52 -14.81
N GLU A 15 -14.61 2.41 -14.83
CA GLU A 15 -13.19 2.05 -14.82
C GLU A 15 -12.81 1.48 -13.45
N ARG A 16 -12.55 0.17 -13.38
CA ARG A 16 -11.92 -0.42 -12.19
C ARG A 16 -10.46 0.04 -12.14
N VAL A 17 -10.11 0.80 -11.09
CA VAL A 17 -8.71 1.17 -10.82
C VAL A 17 -7.89 -0.12 -10.72
N ARG A 18 -7.07 -0.40 -11.72
CA ARG A 18 -6.09 -1.49 -11.66
C ARG A 18 -5.10 -1.13 -10.57
N GLN A 19 -5.23 -1.77 -9.40
CA GLN A 19 -4.19 -1.72 -8.38
C GLN A 19 -2.95 -2.42 -8.94
N ALA A 20 -2.03 -1.64 -9.49
CA ALA A 20 -0.68 -2.11 -9.76
C ALA A 20 -0.06 -2.43 -8.39
N ARG A 21 -0.08 -3.71 -8.00
CA ARG A 21 0.73 -4.17 -6.86
C ARG A 21 2.18 -3.91 -7.26
N ARG A 22 2.73 -2.77 -6.83
CA ARG A 22 4.16 -2.51 -6.89
C ARG A 22 4.80 -3.60 -6.05
N ARG A 23 5.32 -4.63 -6.71
CA ARG A 23 6.09 -5.68 -6.05
C ARG A 23 7.31 -4.96 -5.49
N VAL A 24 7.26 -4.64 -4.20
CA VAL A 24 8.43 -4.11 -3.49
C VAL A 24 9.46 -5.22 -3.62
N GLN A 25 10.59 -4.92 -4.28
CA GLN A 25 11.73 -5.83 -4.28
C GLN A 25 12.00 -6.21 -2.83
N SER A 26 12.12 -7.51 -2.55
CA SER A 26 12.51 -8.03 -1.25
C SER A 26 13.78 -7.30 -0.81
N ARG A 27 13.64 -6.27 0.02
CA ARG A 27 14.77 -5.57 0.61
C ARG A 27 15.23 -6.43 1.77
N ASP A 28 16.52 -6.73 1.77
CA ASP A 28 17.16 -7.47 2.84
C ASP A 28 16.81 -6.84 4.21
N PRO A 29 16.15 -7.56 5.13
CA PRO A 29 15.74 -7.02 6.43
C PRO A 29 16.93 -6.44 7.22
N ASP A 30 18.13 -6.99 7.04
CA ASP A 30 19.36 -6.47 7.68
C ASP A 30 19.77 -5.07 7.15
N ALA A 31 19.40 -4.74 5.91
CA ALA A 31 19.63 -3.42 5.33
C ALA A 31 18.63 -2.35 5.84
N ILE A 32 17.44 -2.77 6.30
CA ILE A 32 16.43 -1.88 6.88
C ILE A 32 16.83 -1.48 8.31
N ILE A 33 17.36 -2.41 9.09
CA ILE A 33 17.77 -2.17 10.48
C ILE A 33 18.99 -1.22 10.57
N ARG A 34 19.86 -1.20 9.54
CA ARG A 34 21.02 -0.28 9.51
C ARG A 34 20.71 1.18 9.20
N ASN A 35 19.52 1.50 8.66
CA ASN A 35 19.17 2.85 8.22
C ASN A 35 17.93 3.41 8.93
N LEU A 36 17.92 3.40 10.27
CA LEU A 36 16.95 4.19 11.04
C LEU A 36 17.07 5.71 10.74
N SER A 37 18.17 6.14 10.11
CA SER A 37 18.41 7.51 9.65
C SER A 37 17.44 7.98 8.55
N ASP A 38 16.84 7.06 7.78
CA ASP A 38 15.90 7.41 6.70
C ASP A 38 14.45 7.50 7.18
N LEU A 39 14.19 7.29 8.48
CA LEU A 39 12.84 7.30 9.03
C LEU A 39 12.40 8.73 9.34
N SER A 40 11.53 9.28 8.49
CA SER A 40 10.94 10.60 8.69
C SER A 40 9.93 10.61 9.85
N LEU A 41 9.84 11.72 10.58
CA LEU A 41 8.79 11.91 11.60
C LEU A 41 7.40 11.72 10.99
N GLY A 42 6.55 10.94 11.65
CA GLY A 42 5.20 10.63 11.21
C GLY A 42 5.11 9.56 10.12
N ALA A 43 6.23 9.00 9.65
CA ALA A 43 6.24 7.90 8.69
C ALA A 43 5.48 6.68 9.25
N PRO A 44 4.72 5.95 8.41
CA PRO A 44 4.03 4.74 8.84
C PRO A 44 5.03 3.62 9.14
N ILE A 45 4.85 2.95 10.28
CA ILE A 45 5.66 1.82 10.75
C ILE A 45 4.74 0.66 11.14
N VAL A 46 5.29 -0.54 11.19
CA VAL A 46 4.58 -1.72 11.66
C VAL A 46 5.38 -2.31 12.82
N HIS A 47 4.74 -2.44 13.98
CA HIS A 47 5.26 -3.17 15.12
C HIS A 47 4.75 -4.61 15.07
N GLU A 48 5.61 -5.58 15.37
CA GLU A 48 5.27 -7.01 15.28
C GLU A 48 4.05 -7.38 16.16
N GLU A 49 4.02 -6.87 17.39
CA GLU A 49 2.92 -7.14 18.32
C GLU A 49 1.72 -6.18 18.20
N HIS A 50 1.93 -4.93 17.78
CA HIS A 50 0.93 -3.86 17.90
C HIS A 50 0.32 -3.42 16.56
N GLY A 51 0.85 -3.90 15.44
CA GLY A 51 0.37 -3.53 14.11
C GLY A 51 0.85 -2.15 13.66
N ILE A 52 0.01 -1.42 12.93
CA ILE A 52 0.40 -0.20 12.19
C ILE A 52 0.42 1.02 13.13
N GLY A 53 1.50 1.81 13.08
CA GLY A 53 1.68 3.04 13.84
C GLY A 53 2.43 4.13 13.07
N ARG A 54 2.79 5.23 13.74
CA ARG A 54 3.61 6.31 13.18
C ARG A 54 4.87 6.52 14.00
N TYR A 55 5.99 6.75 13.34
CA TYR A 55 7.25 7.04 14.01
C TYR A 55 7.22 8.41 14.69
N THR A 56 7.45 8.46 15.99
CA THR A 56 7.43 9.69 16.81
C THR A 56 8.82 10.25 17.12
N GLY A 57 9.87 9.68 16.52
CA GLY A 57 11.25 10.02 16.87
C GLY A 57 11.81 9.11 17.98
N LEU A 58 13.09 9.31 18.30
CA LEU A 58 13.70 8.69 19.46
C LEU A 58 13.48 9.60 20.67
N GLN A 59 12.90 9.08 21.75
CA GLN A 59 12.86 9.75 23.05
C GLN A 59 13.99 9.22 23.93
N ARG A 60 14.57 10.10 24.76
CA ARG A 60 15.76 9.84 25.58
C ARG A 60 15.40 9.19 26.91
#